data_AF-A0A3B8LJY2-F1
#
_entry.id   AF-A0A3B8LJY2-F1
#
_cell.length_a   1.000
_cell.length_b   1.000
_cell.length_c   1.000
_cell.angle_alpha   90.00
_cell.angle_beta   90.00
_cell.angle_gamma   90.00
#
_symmetry.space_group_name_H-M   'P 1'
#
loop_
_entity.id
_entity.type
_entity.pdbx_description
1 polymer ?
#
loop_
_entity_poly.entity_id
_entity_poly.type
_entity_poly.pdbx_seq_one_letter_code
_entity_poly.pdbx_strand_id
1 'polypeptide(L)'
;MFVYLRTSRLTRRLFGLFACGLLTTLVACGTGIPTEEYPGKSLTVLNGTVTNPSNLTLSSGVRIAIVWRNFSRGNIADYFQISQEFQVKTEFPFQFKYDINKLPPQQAMSSRTEDICLDANPTGDDEDCKNTKSYQYKYVLGSIVVYEDKNGNGKLDLLNTQNDKVIDRVLGVPANTMLAYIEGDAPPIKTQDNSQLTKGFQLIQLQADARTGFGLQHAIDKVLSKDTKLDIKLTKTPELSRYICEVPPFEDEQKILKELKEDDLTCSLDGRSYQWKYCAQDSFEVLCSYNNGCITGGKALNEGQTAPSDWPCKIDTQVTSQNLKTDQKECSGSPYEPEEKKKERGEFSVDGKQIKIMYYKSHFRCAQKVHMKYSKKGNKITITAQPIDMDPDPVASCDCLYDLSATTPALASGTYEVELLRRWDNISKA
;
A
#
# COMPACT_ATOMS: atom_id res chain seq x y z
N MET A 1 -54.40 17.71 -5.03
CA MET A 1 -54.58 17.15 -6.38
C MET A 1 -55.29 18.18 -7.23
N PHE A 2 -54.55 18.94 -8.04
CA PHE A 2 -55.13 19.88 -8.99
C PHE A 2 -54.26 19.92 -10.25
N VAL A 3 -54.92 19.67 -11.37
CA VAL A 3 -54.45 19.86 -12.75
C VAL A 3 -54.64 21.33 -13.11
N TYR A 4 -53.68 21.94 -13.81
CA TYR A 4 -53.97 23.10 -14.67
C TYR A 4 -53.15 23.04 -15.96
N LEU A 5 -53.89 22.97 -17.07
CA LEU A 5 -53.48 23.24 -18.44
C LEU A 5 -53.61 24.74 -18.71
N ARG A 6 -52.68 25.32 -19.48
CA ARG A 6 -53.02 26.46 -20.36
C ARG A 6 -52.09 26.54 -21.57
N THR A 7 -52.68 26.26 -22.73
CA THR A 7 -52.20 26.60 -24.07
C THR A 7 -52.61 28.03 -24.43
N SER A 8 -51.79 28.76 -25.21
CA SER A 8 -52.33 29.64 -26.26
C SER A 8 -51.30 29.95 -27.34
N ARG A 9 -51.74 29.72 -28.58
CA ARG A 9 -51.11 30.04 -29.87
C ARG A 9 -50.96 31.57 -30.04
N LEU A 10 -50.02 32.02 -30.87
CA LEU A 10 -50.39 32.76 -32.09
C LEU A 10 -49.23 32.89 -33.10
N THR A 11 -49.63 32.71 -34.35
CA THR A 11 -48.90 32.72 -35.62
C THR A 11 -48.62 34.13 -36.18
N ARG A 12 -47.51 34.31 -36.92
CA ARG A 12 -47.42 34.69 -38.36
C ARG A 12 -46.17 35.53 -38.69
N ARG A 13 -45.44 35.04 -39.71
CA ARG A 13 -44.83 35.72 -40.89
C ARG A 13 -44.11 37.06 -40.67
N LEU A 14 -42.91 37.30 -41.19
CA LEU A 14 -42.60 37.41 -42.63
C LEU A 14 -41.09 37.62 -42.83
N PHE A 15 -40.66 37.32 -44.06
CA PHE A 15 -39.39 37.63 -44.73
C PHE A 15 -38.58 38.84 -44.24
N GLY A 16 -37.26 38.67 -44.23
CA GLY A 16 -36.28 39.77 -44.17
C GLY A 16 -34.87 39.27 -44.52
N LEU A 17 -34.59 39.13 -45.81
CA LEU A 17 -33.24 39.07 -46.35
C LEU A 17 -32.52 40.38 -46.01
N PHE A 18 -31.44 40.33 -45.24
CA PHE A 18 -30.36 41.31 -45.33
C PHE A 18 -29.01 40.62 -45.14
N ALA A 19 -28.15 40.90 -46.12
CA ALA A 19 -26.79 40.43 -46.25
C ALA A 19 -25.82 41.24 -45.38
N CYS A 20 -24.55 40.80 -45.43
CA CYS A 20 -23.33 41.50 -45.04
C CYS A 20 -22.95 41.50 -43.56
N GLY A 21 -22.04 40.57 -43.25
CA GLY A 21 -20.68 40.98 -42.93
C GLY A 21 -20.40 41.21 -41.45
N LEU A 22 -19.86 40.19 -40.79
CA LEU A 22 -18.72 40.33 -39.88
C LEU A 22 -18.16 38.93 -39.62
N LEU A 23 -17.10 38.57 -40.35
CA LEU A 23 -16.20 37.49 -39.99
C LEU A 23 -15.50 37.91 -38.69
N THR A 24 -16.06 37.54 -37.55
CA THR A 24 -15.33 37.50 -36.29
C THR A 24 -14.51 36.21 -36.28
N THR A 25 -13.27 36.31 -36.75
CA THR A 25 -12.24 35.31 -36.45
C THR A 25 -11.93 35.40 -34.95
N LEU A 26 -12.79 34.80 -34.12
CA LEU A 26 -12.40 34.37 -32.79
C LEU A 26 -11.41 33.22 -32.98
N VAL A 27 -10.13 33.58 -33.12
CA VAL A 27 -9.04 32.66 -32.84
C VAL A 27 -9.07 32.43 -31.34
N ALA A 28 -9.99 31.57 -30.90
CA ALA A 28 -9.95 30.99 -29.58
C ALA A 28 -8.72 30.06 -29.57
N CYS A 29 -7.58 30.58 -29.16
CA CYS A 29 -6.44 29.80 -28.67
C CYS A 29 -6.82 29.12 -27.35
N GLY A 30 -7.93 28.38 -27.33
CA GLY A 30 -8.14 27.35 -26.33
C GLY A 30 -7.30 26.18 -26.81
N THR A 31 -6.16 25.92 -26.16
CA THR A 31 -5.47 24.64 -26.28
C THR A 31 -6.46 23.57 -25.83
N GLY A 32 -7.22 23.03 -26.79
CA GLY A 32 -8.20 21.99 -26.56
C GLY A 32 -7.53 20.86 -25.79
N ILE A 33 -8.21 20.36 -24.76
CA ILE A 33 -7.80 19.16 -24.06
C ILE A 33 -7.67 18.06 -25.12
N PRO A 34 -6.54 17.34 -25.20
CA PRO A 34 -6.37 16.27 -26.17
C PRO A 34 -7.54 15.30 -26.07
N THR A 35 -8.32 15.14 -27.13
CA THR A 35 -9.32 14.08 -27.25
C THR A 35 -8.61 12.79 -27.68
N GLU A 36 -9.29 11.64 -27.65
CA GLU A 36 -8.72 10.36 -28.16
C GLU A 36 -8.28 10.45 -29.64
N GLU A 37 -8.77 11.45 -30.38
CA GLU A 37 -8.40 11.79 -31.75
C GLU A 37 -7.23 12.79 -31.85
N TYR A 38 -6.46 13.00 -30.78
CA TYR A 38 -5.33 13.94 -30.76
C TYR A 38 -4.35 13.64 -31.92
N PRO A 39 -4.01 14.64 -32.75
CA PRO A 39 -3.36 14.45 -34.06
C PRO A 39 -1.87 14.05 -34.01
N GLY A 40 -1.44 13.31 -32.99
CA GLY A 40 -0.16 12.59 -33.03
C GLY A 40 1.08 13.43 -32.70
N LYS A 41 0.95 14.62 -32.10
CA LYS A 41 2.12 15.31 -31.54
C LYS A 41 2.60 14.54 -30.30
N SER A 42 3.92 14.34 -30.20
CA SER A 42 4.52 13.71 -29.02
C SER A 42 4.21 14.54 -27.76
N LEU A 43 3.58 13.91 -26.77
CA LEU A 43 3.25 14.48 -25.46
C LEU A 43 4.45 14.36 -24.51
N THR A 44 5.22 13.28 -24.63
CA THR A 44 6.54 13.12 -24.01
C THR A 44 7.34 12.07 -24.77
N VAL A 45 8.65 12.03 -24.53
CA VAL A 45 9.57 11.07 -25.14
C VAL A 45 10.26 10.26 -24.06
N LEU A 46 10.13 8.93 -24.11
CA LEU A 46 10.94 8.05 -23.30
C LEU A 46 12.19 7.63 -24.07
N ASN A 47 13.32 7.65 -23.39
CA ASN A 47 14.59 7.17 -23.93
C ASN A 47 15.08 6.02 -23.06
N GLY A 48 15.66 4.99 -23.67
CA GLY A 48 16.21 3.90 -22.88
C GLY A 48 17.07 2.92 -23.67
N THR A 49 17.61 1.96 -22.94
CA THR A 49 18.40 0.85 -23.46
C THR A 49 17.80 -0.44 -22.92
N VAL A 50 17.68 -1.44 -23.79
CA VAL A 50 17.32 -2.80 -23.38
C VAL A 50 18.53 -3.70 -23.57
N THR A 51 18.85 -4.48 -22.54
CA THR A 51 19.99 -5.40 -22.53
C THR A 51 19.51 -6.82 -22.25
N ASN A 52 20.18 -7.83 -22.82
CA ASN A 52 19.87 -9.25 -22.59
C ASN A 52 21.01 -9.95 -21.83
N PRO A 53 21.27 -9.58 -20.56
CA PRO A 53 22.35 -10.20 -19.78
C PRO A 53 22.11 -11.70 -19.54
N SER A 54 20.86 -12.13 -19.63
CA SER A 54 20.43 -13.50 -19.42
C SER A 54 20.67 -14.42 -20.64
N ASN A 55 21.11 -13.87 -21.78
CA ASN A 55 21.26 -14.61 -23.04
C ASN A 55 19.97 -15.37 -23.42
N LEU A 56 18.81 -14.72 -23.29
CA LEU A 56 17.54 -15.27 -23.71
C LEU A 56 17.53 -15.50 -25.22
N THR A 57 17.13 -16.68 -25.66
CA THR A 57 16.74 -16.94 -27.04
C THR A 57 15.29 -16.50 -27.21
N LEU A 58 15.06 -15.49 -28.04
CA LEU A 58 13.74 -14.93 -28.31
C LEU A 58 13.30 -15.42 -29.68
N SER A 59 12.13 -16.05 -29.72
CA SER A 59 11.64 -16.76 -30.91
C SER A 59 10.64 -15.94 -31.72
N SER A 60 10.09 -14.89 -31.12
CA SER A 60 9.10 -14.00 -31.74
C SER A 60 9.47 -12.52 -31.59
N GLY A 61 8.55 -11.63 -31.98
CA GLY A 61 8.75 -10.20 -31.91
C GLY A 61 8.83 -9.69 -30.47
N VAL A 62 9.85 -8.90 -30.17
CA VAL A 62 9.95 -8.16 -28.90
C VAL A 62 9.30 -6.80 -29.07
N ARG A 63 8.54 -6.38 -28.06
CA ARG A 63 7.77 -5.14 -28.08
C ARG A 63 7.90 -4.42 -26.73
N ILE A 64 7.58 -3.13 -26.74
CA ILE A 64 7.48 -2.32 -25.52
C ILE A 64 6.05 -1.80 -25.41
N ALA A 65 5.46 -1.92 -24.23
CA ALA A 65 4.15 -1.41 -23.88
C ALA A 65 4.23 -0.50 -22.64
N ILE A 66 3.25 0.39 -22.51
CA ILE A 66 2.95 1.04 -21.23
C ILE A 66 1.66 0.43 -20.68
N VAL A 67 1.77 -0.14 -19.48
CA VAL A 67 0.66 -0.74 -18.74
C VAL A 67 0.23 0.22 -17.65
N TRP A 68 -0.91 0.87 -17.83
CA TRP A 68 -1.50 1.82 -16.88
C TRP A 68 -2.25 1.09 -15.79
N ARG A 69 -2.07 1.53 -14.54
CA ARG A 69 -2.72 0.96 -13.35
C ARG A 69 -3.74 1.92 -12.76
N ASN A 70 -4.99 1.45 -12.64
CA ASN A 70 -6.03 2.13 -11.89
C ASN A 70 -5.91 1.80 -10.38
N PHE A 71 -5.88 2.82 -9.53
CA PHE A 71 -5.85 2.70 -8.06
C PHE A 71 -7.21 2.92 -7.41
N SER A 72 -8.26 3.16 -8.19
CA SER A 72 -9.63 3.24 -7.69
C SER A 72 -10.14 1.84 -7.35
N ARG A 73 -10.77 1.70 -6.18
CA ARG A 73 -11.38 0.43 -5.72
C ARG A 73 -12.49 0.04 -6.70
N GLY A 74 -12.33 -1.06 -7.44
CA GLY A 74 -13.24 -1.49 -8.50
C GLY A 74 -13.06 -2.97 -8.89
N ASN A 75 -13.70 -3.39 -9.99
CA ASN A 75 -13.53 -4.73 -10.55
C ASN A 75 -12.09 -4.90 -11.08
N ILE A 76 -11.48 -6.03 -10.80
CA ILE A 76 -10.04 -6.26 -10.99
C ILE A 76 -9.66 -6.26 -12.48
N ALA A 77 -10.57 -6.70 -13.35
CA ALA A 77 -10.40 -6.63 -14.80
C ALA A 77 -10.17 -5.21 -15.35
N ASP A 78 -10.60 -4.16 -14.63
CA ASP A 78 -10.44 -2.76 -15.06
C ASP A 78 -9.11 -2.14 -14.60
N TYR A 79 -8.29 -2.87 -13.82
CA TYR A 79 -7.09 -2.31 -13.19
C TYR A 79 -6.00 -1.99 -14.17
N PHE A 80 -5.90 -2.73 -15.28
CA PHE A 80 -4.82 -2.59 -16.24
C PHE A 80 -5.36 -2.20 -17.59
N GLN A 81 -4.76 -1.16 -18.17
CA GLN A 81 -5.09 -0.71 -19.50
C GLN A 81 -3.82 -0.43 -20.28
N ILE A 82 -3.79 -0.83 -21.54
CA ILE A 82 -2.66 -0.59 -22.45
C ILE A 82 -3.08 0.51 -23.41
N SER A 83 -2.29 1.58 -23.52
CA SER A 83 -2.63 2.71 -24.41
C SER A 83 -1.84 2.72 -25.72
N GLN A 84 -0.59 2.27 -25.67
CA GLN A 84 0.34 2.42 -26.80
C GLN A 84 1.46 1.37 -26.70
N GLU A 85 1.80 0.79 -27.85
CA GLU A 85 2.77 -0.28 -28.00
C GLU A 85 3.59 -0.07 -29.26
N PHE A 86 4.83 -0.55 -29.26
CA PHE A 86 5.67 -0.53 -30.45
C PHE A 86 6.62 -1.72 -30.50
N GLN A 87 6.93 -2.14 -31.73
CA GLN A 87 7.87 -3.21 -32.00
C GLN A 87 9.31 -2.70 -31.85
N VAL A 88 10.18 -3.52 -31.26
CA VAL A 88 11.61 -3.25 -31.11
C VAL A 88 12.44 -4.31 -31.81
N LYS A 89 13.73 -4.01 -32.00
CA LYS A 89 14.70 -4.96 -32.54
C LYS A 89 15.01 -6.04 -31.49
N THR A 90 15.32 -7.24 -31.96
CA THR A 90 15.73 -8.38 -31.13
C THR A 90 17.25 -8.51 -30.99
N GLU A 91 18.01 -7.54 -31.52
CA GLU A 91 19.46 -7.42 -31.36
C GLU A 91 19.77 -6.62 -30.10
N PHE A 92 20.53 -7.18 -29.16
CA PHE A 92 20.85 -6.54 -27.89
C PHE A 92 22.35 -6.22 -27.77
N PRO A 93 22.72 -5.10 -27.13
CA PRO A 93 21.84 -4.08 -26.59
C PRO A 93 21.19 -3.23 -27.69
N PHE A 94 19.94 -2.80 -27.51
CA PHE A 94 19.33 -1.78 -28.37
C PHE A 94 18.94 -0.55 -27.58
N GLN A 95 19.01 0.60 -28.25
CA GLN A 95 18.52 1.88 -27.74
C GLN A 95 17.16 2.17 -28.36
N PHE A 96 16.23 2.70 -27.56
CA PHE A 96 14.93 3.14 -28.06
C PHE A 96 14.68 4.60 -27.71
N LYS A 97 13.88 5.21 -28.59
CA LYS A 97 13.22 6.50 -28.39
C LYS A 97 11.75 6.27 -28.66
N TYR A 98 10.91 6.53 -27.66
CA TYR A 98 9.48 6.24 -27.71
C TYR A 98 8.67 7.51 -27.49
N ASP A 99 8.00 7.95 -28.55
CA ASP A 99 7.09 9.09 -28.53
C ASP A 99 5.73 8.67 -27.98
N ILE A 100 5.40 9.12 -26.78
CA ILE A 100 4.06 8.93 -26.20
C ILE A 100 3.16 10.00 -26.79
N ASN A 101 2.20 9.61 -27.62
CA ASN A 101 1.31 10.54 -28.33
C ASN A 101 -0.17 10.35 -27.98
N LYS A 102 -0.47 9.40 -27.09
CA LYS A 102 -1.81 9.16 -26.55
C LYS A 102 -1.82 9.42 -25.05
N LEU A 103 -2.92 9.98 -24.56
CA LEU A 103 -3.19 10.05 -23.14
C LEU A 103 -3.42 8.64 -22.56
N PRO A 104 -3.24 8.46 -21.24
CA PRO A 104 -3.71 7.24 -20.60
C PRO A 104 -5.22 7.06 -20.80
N PRO A 105 -5.72 5.81 -20.88
CA PRO A 105 -7.14 5.56 -21.08
C PRO A 105 -7.94 6.10 -19.90
N GLN A 106 -9.09 6.73 -20.15
CA GLN A 106 -9.87 7.38 -19.09
C GLN A 106 -10.29 6.40 -17.99
N GLN A 107 -10.56 5.15 -18.34
CA GLN A 107 -10.88 4.08 -17.38
C GLN A 107 -9.70 3.65 -16.49
N ALA A 108 -8.46 4.02 -16.84
CA ALA A 108 -7.29 3.80 -15.99
C ALA A 108 -7.05 4.95 -14.99
N MET A 109 -7.64 6.14 -15.25
CA MET A 109 -7.41 7.33 -14.46
C MET A 109 -8.15 7.27 -13.12
N SER A 110 -7.43 7.41 -12.02
CA SER A 110 -8.01 7.57 -10.68
C SER A 110 -8.30 9.04 -10.42
N SER A 111 -9.52 9.35 -9.97
CA SER A 111 -9.91 10.70 -9.56
C SER A 111 -9.72 10.90 -8.06
N ARG A 112 -9.20 12.06 -7.65
CA ARG A 112 -8.99 12.44 -6.25
C ARG A 112 -9.51 13.85 -6.01
N THR A 113 -10.15 13.99 -4.85
CA THR A 113 -10.36 15.27 -4.19
C THR A 113 -9.55 15.24 -2.90
N GLU A 114 -8.70 16.23 -2.71
CA GLU A 114 -7.80 16.30 -1.57
C GLU A 114 -7.82 17.72 -1.00
N ASP A 115 -8.16 17.82 0.27
CA ASP A 115 -8.23 19.08 1.00
C ASP A 115 -6.92 19.24 1.78
N ILE A 116 -6.08 20.18 1.36
CA ILE A 116 -4.80 20.44 2.04
C ILE A 116 -4.90 21.71 2.85
N CYS A 117 -4.45 21.61 4.10
CA CYS A 117 -4.27 22.75 4.96
C CYS A 117 -3.02 23.55 4.56
N LEU A 118 -3.18 24.79 4.12
CA LEU A 118 -2.06 25.63 3.68
C LEU A 118 -1.26 26.24 4.84
N ASP A 119 -1.87 26.30 6.03
CA ASP A 119 -1.30 26.85 7.26
C ASP A 119 -0.95 25.80 8.32
N ALA A 120 -1.06 24.51 8.00
CA ALA A 120 -0.65 23.45 8.90
C ALA A 120 0.84 23.58 9.24
N ASN A 121 1.12 23.71 10.54
CA ASN A 121 2.47 23.60 11.05
C ASN A 121 2.88 22.12 10.93
N PRO A 122 4.08 21.76 10.45
CA PRO A 122 4.47 20.37 10.17
C PRO A 122 4.41 19.40 11.35
N THR A 123 4.08 19.89 12.56
CA THR A 123 4.19 19.21 13.84
C THR A 123 2.90 19.16 14.65
N GLY A 124 1.75 19.65 14.15
CA GLY A 124 0.55 19.87 14.98
C GLY A 124 -0.75 19.38 14.37
N ASP A 125 -1.61 18.86 15.24
CA ASP A 125 -2.93 18.29 14.94
C ASP A 125 -3.79 19.20 14.03
N ASP A 126 -4.40 18.61 12.99
CA ASP A 126 -5.12 19.28 11.90
C ASP A 126 -6.41 20.02 12.32
N GLU A 127 -6.80 20.00 13.60
CA GLU A 127 -8.10 20.51 14.05
C GLU A 127 -8.28 22.03 13.87
N ASP A 128 -7.20 22.79 13.71
CA ASP A 128 -7.21 24.25 13.61
C ASP A 128 -6.98 24.79 12.18
N CYS A 129 -7.15 23.97 11.15
CA CYS A 129 -6.94 24.41 9.77
C CYS A 129 -7.89 25.54 9.35
N LYS A 130 -7.39 26.77 9.22
CA LYS A 130 -8.19 27.93 8.79
C LYS A 130 -8.12 28.16 7.28
N ASN A 131 -7.09 27.65 6.62
CA ASN A 131 -6.86 27.86 5.19
C ASN A 131 -6.75 26.54 4.43
N THR A 132 -7.88 25.84 4.31
CA THR A 132 -7.99 24.65 3.47
C THR A 132 -8.10 25.03 2.00
N LYS A 133 -7.31 24.39 1.14
CA LYS A 133 -7.49 24.43 -0.31
C LYS A 133 -7.81 23.05 -0.83
N SER A 134 -8.95 22.95 -1.52
CA SER A 134 -9.38 21.73 -2.19
C SER A 134 -8.71 21.61 -3.55
N TYR A 135 -8.14 20.44 -3.82
CA TYR A 135 -7.52 20.08 -5.08
C TYR A 135 -8.33 18.97 -5.73
N GLN A 136 -8.66 19.14 -7.01
CA GLN A 136 -9.34 18.13 -7.81
C GLN A 136 -8.45 17.76 -8.99
N TYR A 137 -8.00 16.51 -9.00
CA TYR A 137 -7.06 16.03 -10.00
C TYR A 137 -7.36 14.57 -10.35
N LYS A 138 -6.90 14.18 -11.52
CA LYS A 138 -6.84 12.78 -11.92
C LYS A 138 -5.39 12.37 -12.06
N TYR A 139 -5.09 11.12 -11.74
CA TYR A 139 -3.75 10.59 -11.92
C TYR A 139 -3.79 9.12 -12.30
N VAL A 140 -2.68 8.66 -12.87
CA VAL A 140 -2.44 7.25 -13.15
C VAL A 140 -0.93 6.99 -13.13
N LEU A 141 -0.56 5.78 -12.73
CA LEU A 141 0.82 5.30 -12.83
C LEU A 141 0.88 4.20 -13.90
N GLY A 142 1.91 4.25 -14.74
CA GLY A 142 2.14 3.33 -15.83
C GLY A 142 3.50 2.68 -15.71
N SER A 143 3.54 1.38 -15.96
CA SER A 143 4.78 0.63 -16.03
C SER A 143 5.21 0.42 -17.47
N ILE A 144 6.49 0.61 -17.74
CA ILE A 144 7.09 0.35 -19.04
C ILE A 144 7.54 -1.11 -19.06
N VAL A 145 7.00 -1.88 -19.99
CA VAL A 145 7.17 -3.34 -20.03
C VAL A 145 7.77 -3.73 -21.38
N VAL A 146 8.86 -4.50 -21.35
CA VAL A 146 9.39 -5.20 -22.53
C VAL A 146 8.82 -6.62 -22.53
N TYR A 147 8.20 -7.05 -23.62
CA TYR A 147 7.59 -8.38 -23.72
C TYR A 147 7.88 -9.07 -25.06
N GLU A 148 7.79 -10.41 -25.05
CA GLU A 148 7.78 -11.29 -26.21
C GLU A 148 6.31 -11.55 -26.59
N ASP A 149 5.91 -11.05 -27.76
CA ASP A 149 4.60 -11.26 -28.40
C ASP A 149 4.59 -12.65 -29.03
N LYS A 150 4.08 -13.67 -28.35
CA LYS A 150 4.23 -15.07 -28.81
C LYS A 150 3.17 -15.48 -29.80
N ASN A 151 1.99 -14.86 -29.77
CA ASN A 151 0.93 -15.16 -30.72
C ASN A 151 1.01 -14.30 -31.99
N GLY A 152 1.88 -13.27 -32.01
CA GLY A 152 2.11 -12.39 -33.15
C GLY A 152 0.96 -11.42 -33.41
N ASN A 153 0.09 -11.16 -32.42
CA ASN A 153 -1.06 -10.27 -32.59
C ASN A 153 -0.68 -8.78 -32.48
N GLY A 154 0.56 -8.50 -32.10
CA GLY A 154 1.11 -7.17 -31.96
C GLY A 154 0.65 -6.39 -30.74
N LYS A 155 0.11 -7.07 -29.74
CA LYS A 155 -0.41 -6.50 -28.50
C LYS A 155 0.04 -7.32 -27.32
N LEU A 156 0.12 -6.69 -26.15
CA LEU A 156 0.35 -7.39 -24.90
C LEU A 156 -0.98 -7.96 -24.39
N ASP A 157 -1.12 -9.27 -24.43
CA ASP A 157 -2.31 -9.95 -23.90
C ASP A 157 -2.25 -10.03 -22.37
N LEU A 158 -3.18 -9.33 -21.71
CA LEU A 158 -3.37 -9.41 -20.26
C LEU A 158 -4.04 -10.73 -19.88
N LEU A 159 -3.54 -11.41 -18.84
CA LEU A 159 -4.10 -12.70 -18.42
C LEU A 159 -5.42 -12.51 -17.68
N ASN A 160 -6.44 -13.28 -18.07
CA ASN A 160 -7.60 -13.53 -17.23
C ASN A 160 -7.21 -14.59 -16.18
N THR A 161 -7.38 -14.27 -14.89
CA THR A 161 -6.91 -15.13 -13.77
C THR A 161 -7.50 -16.52 -13.75
N GLN A 162 -8.63 -16.74 -14.42
CA GLN A 162 -9.44 -17.91 -14.17
C GLN A 162 -9.02 -19.14 -14.99
N ASN A 163 -8.38 -19.03 -16.17
CA ASN A 163 -8.12 -20.23 -17.01
C ASN A 163 -7.05 -20.17 -18.12
N ASP A 164 -6.28 -19.08 -18.31
CA ASP A 164 -5.52 -18.93 -19.55
C ASP A 164 -4.03 -19.31 -19.47
N LYS A 165 -3.57 -20.02 -20.51
CA LYS A 165 -2.14 -20.17 -20.80
C LYS A 165 -1.57 -18.78 -21.08
N VAL A 166 -0.43 -18.48 -20.47
CA VAL A 166 0.32 -17.25 -20.73
C VAL A 166 0.60 -17.13 -22.23
N ILE A 167 -0.09 -16.18 -22.88
CA ILE A 167 0.05 -15.93 -24.31
C ILE A 167 1.36 -15.18 -24.53
N ASP A 168 1.54 -14.02 -23.91
CA ASP A 168 2.77 -13.23 -24.03
C ASP A 168 3.66 -13.32 -22.80
N ARG A 169 4.96 -13.18 -23.02
CA ARG A 169 5.94 -13.25 -21.93
C ARG A 169 6.56 -11.89 -21.67
N VAL A 170 6.36 -11.36 -20.47
CA VAL A 170 7.13 -10.19 -20.02
C VAL A 170 8.60 -10.59 -19.83
N LEU A 171 9.48 -9.83 -20.45
CA LEU A 171 10.92 -10.07 -20.46
C LEU A 171 11.68 -9.13 -19.52
N GLY A 172 11.17 -7.92 -19.26
CA GLY A 172 11.79 -6.98 -18.34
C GLY A 172 10.99 -5.70 -18.11
N VAL A 173 11.26 -5.04 -16.98
CA VAL A 173 10.75 -3.73 -16.58
C VAL A 173 11.91 -2.88 -16.05
N PRO A 174 11.87 -1.54 -16.14
CA PRO A 174 12.89 -0.70 -15.52
C PRO A 174 12.77 -0.77 -13.99
N ALA A 175 13.89 -0.96 -13.30
CA ALA A 175 13.90 -1.08 -11.85
C ALA A 175 13.44 0.22 -11.17
N ASN A 176 12.52 0.10 -10.22
CA ASN A 176 12.00 1.18 -9.37
C ASN A 176 11.56 2.44 -10.13
N THR A 177 11.22 2.33 -11.41
CA THR A 177 10.89 3.47 -12.26
C THR A 177 9.51 3.29 -12.88
N MET A 178 8.65 4.28 -12.73
CA MET A 178 7.33 4.31 -13.36
C MET A 178 7.13 5.62 -14.13
N LEU A 179 6.11 5.62 -14.99
CA LEU A 179 5.60 6.80 -15.65
C LEU A 179 4.34 7.28 -14.93
N ALA A 180 4.36 8.47 -14.37
CA ALA A 180 3.18 9.12 -13.82
C ALA A 180 2.53 10.02 -14.88
N TYR A 181 1.20 10.11 -14.87
CA TYR A 181 0.45 11.13 -15.60
C TYR A 181 -0.57 11.79 -14.68
N ILE A 182 -0.61 13.12 -14.69
CA ILE A 182 -1.48 13.94 -13.82
C ILE A 182 -2.28 14.94 -14.66
N GLU A 183 -3.59 14.99 -14.43
CA GLU A 183 -4.53 16.00 -14.94
C GLU A 183 -5.13 16.83 -13.81
N GLY A 184 -5.53 18.07 -14.12
CA GLY A 184 -6.11 18.99 -13.15
C GLY A 184 -5.07 19.70 -12.30
N ASP A 185 -5.53 20.21 -11.16
CA ASP A 185 -4.70 20.93 -10.20
C ASP A 185 -4.38 19.98 -9.06
N ALA A 186 -3.30 19.21 -9.21
CA ALA A 186 -2.80 18.39 -8.12
C ALA A 186 -2.16 19.29 -7.05
N PRO A 187 -2.24 18.90 -5.77
CA PRO A 187 -1.50 19.59 -4.73
C PRO A 187 0.02 19.52 -4.98
N PRO A 188 0.82 20.37 -4.31
CA PRO A 188 2.27 20.22 -4.32
C PRO A 188 2.66 18.93 -3.58
N ILE A 189 2.57 17.80 -4.26
CA ILE A 189 3.00 16.50 -3.76
C ILE A 189 4.53 16.52 -3.73
N LYS A 190 5.09 16.76 -2.55
CA LYS A 190 6.53 16.70 -2.31
C LYS A 190 6.95 15.25 -2.15
N THR A 191 7.83 14.78 -3.02
CA THR A 191 8.52 13.51 -2.87
C THR A 191 9.54 13.58 -1.73
N GLN A 192 10.17 12.45 -1.39
CA GLN A 192 11.19 12.43 -0.33
C GLN A 192 12.38 13.35 -0.62
N ASP A 193 12.80 13.47 -1.88
CA ASP A 193 13.86 14.40 -2.29
C ASP A 193 13.39 15.86 -2.44
N ASN A 194 12.15 16.16 -2.05
CA ASN A 194 11.47 17.44 -2.23
C ASN A 194 11.23 17.87 -3.70
N SER A 195 11.41 16.98 -4.68
CA SER A 195 10.88 17.23 -6.01
C SER A 195 9.35 17.24 -5.99
N GLN A 196 8.76 17.92 -6.98
CA GLN A 196 7.32 18.15 -7.02
C GLN A 196 6.73 17.51 -8.27
N LEU A 197 5.68 16.72 -8.08
CA LEU A 197 4.85 16.27 -9.19
C LEU A 197 4.09 17.44 -9.81
N THR A 198 4.19 17.57 -11.12
CA THR A 198 3.50 18.57 -11.94
C THR A 198 2.46 17.94 -12.87
N LYS A 199 1.64 18.77 -13.51
CA LYS A 199 0.67 18.31 -14.51
C LYS A 199 1.37 17.72 -15.74
N GLY A 200 0.88 16.61 -16.27
CA GLY A 200 1.41 15.93 -17.45
C GLY A 200 2.21 14.66 -17.13
N PHE A 201 2.99 14.18 -18.11
CA PHE A 201 3.80 12.97 -17.99
C PHE A 201 5.11 13.24 -17.26
N GLN A 202 5.45 12.40 -16.29
CA GLN A 202 6.70 12.47 -15.53
C GLN A 202 7.24 11.08 -15.26
N LEU A 203 8.56 10.90 -15.39
CA LEU A 203 9.21 9.71 -14.86
C LEU A 203 9.38 9.89 -13.35
N ILE A 204 9.06 8.85 -12.60
CA ILE A 204 9.19 8.83 -11.15
C ILE A 204 10.02 7.63 -10.72
N GLN A 205 10.82 7.81 -9.68
CA GLN A 205 11.48 6.73 -8.97
C GLN A 205 10.68 6.39 -7.72
N LEU A 206 10.38 5.12 -7.53
CA LEU A 206 9.75 4.61 -6.32
C LEU A 206 10.79 4.30 -5.25
N GLN A 207 10.39 4.41 -3.99
CA GLN A 207 11.21 3.88 -2.89
C GLN A 207 11.29 2.36 -2.99
N ALA A 208 12.46 1.84 -2.63
CA ALA A 208 12.70 0.40 -2.63
C ALA A 208 11.80 -0.35 -1.64
N ASP A 209 11.16 0.30 -0.67
CA ASP A 209 10.27 -0.28 0.34
C ASP A 209 8.85 0.30 0.29
N ALA A 210 8.52 1.05 -0.77
CA ALA A 210 7.22 1.69 -0.93
C ALA A 210 6.08 0.68 -0.82
N ARG A 211 5.35 0.74 0.30
CA ARG A 211 4.09 0.02 0.45
C ARG A 211 3.03 0.81 -0.33
N THR A 212 2.49 0.21 -1.38
CA THR A 212 1.46 0.77 -2.27
C THR A 212 0.11 1.11 -1.60
N GLY A 213 -0.03 0.83 -0.30
CA GLY A 213 -1.18 1.26 0.51
C GLY A 213 -1.08 2.67 1.07
N PHE A 214 0.13 3.25 1.15
CA PHE A 214 0.31 4.64 1.58
C PHE A 214 0.10 5.57 0.38
N GLY A 215 -0.42 6.79 0.62
CA GLY A 215 -0.69 7.77 -0.45
C GLY A 215 0.52 7.98 -1.38
N LEU A 216 0.29 8.45 -2.62
CA LEU A 216 1.32 8.67 -3.65
C LEU A 216 2.60 9.31 -3.11
N GLN A 217 2.45 10.26 -2.20
CA GLN A 217 3.56 11.00 -1.58
C GLN A 217 4.58 10.08 -0.89
N HIS A 218 4.13 9.02 -0.24
CA HIS A 218 5.00 8.11 0.50
C HIS A 218 5.64 7.05 -0.38
N ALA A 219 5.11 6.81 -1.58
CA ALA A 219 5.65 5.80 -2.48
C ALA A 219 6.78 6.33 -3.38
N ILE A 220 6.80 7.65 -3.63
CA ILE A 220 7.70 8.27 -4.61
C ILE A 220 8.94 8.81 -3.90
N ASP A 221 10.10 8.27 -4.28
CA ASP A 221 11.42 8.76 -3.85
C ASP A 221 11.71 10.12 -4.50
N LYS A 222 11.63 10.16 -5.85
CA LYS A 222 11.88 11.38 -6.63
C LYS A 222 11.20 11.42 -7.99
N VAL A 223 11.02 12.63 -8.50
CA VAL A 223 10.70 12.91 -9.91
C VAL A 223 11.99 12.95 -10.72
N LEU A 224 12.07 12.12 -11.76
CA LEU A 224 13.23 12.01 -12.64
C LEU A 224 13.17 13.04 -13.77
N SER A 225 14.33 13.47 -14.24
CA SER A 225 14.41 14.32 -15.45
C SER A 225 13.80 13.62 -16.65
N LYS A 226 13.14 14.36 -17.54
CA LYS A 226 12.60 13.84 -18.82
C LYS A 226 13.67 13.20 -19.72
N ASP A 227 14.93 13.59 -19.55
CA ASP A 227 16.07 13.08 -20.33
C ASP A 227 16.70 11.81 -19.70
N THR A 228 16.14 11.32 -18.59
CA THR A 228 16.58 10.09 -17.93
C THR A 228 16.46 8.92 -18.89
N LYS A 229 17.56 8.20 -19.09
CA LYS A 229 17.58 6.98 -19.88
C LYS A 229 17.18 5.79 -19.02
N LEU A 230 16.13 5.10 -19.43
CA LEU A 230 15.67 3.87 -18.80
C LEU A 230 16.65 2.74 -19.14
N ASP A 231 17.10 1.99 -18.13
CA ASP A 231 17.84 0.74 -18.34
C ASP A 231 16.93 -0.44 -18.03
N ILE A 232 16.63 -1.26 -19.04
CA ILE A 232 15.76 -2.43 -18.91
C ILE A 232 16.58 -3.69 -19.19
N LYS A 233 16.67 -4.56 -18.20
CA LYS A 233 17.40 -5.82 -18.29
C LYS A 233 16.43 -6.95 -18.51
N LEU A 234 16.64 -7.73 -19.57
CA LEU A 234 15.84 -8.92 -19.79
C LEU A 234 16.24 -10.04 -18.82
N THR A 235 15.23 -10.68 -18.22
CA THR A 235 15.43 -11.77 -17.27
C THR A 235 14.69 -13.05 -17.68
N LYS A 236 15.22 -14.19 -17.24
CA LYS A 236 14.58 -15.50 -17.40
C LYS A 236 13.40 -15.69 -16.46
N THR A 237 13.23 -14.84 -15.44
CA THR A 237 12.26 -15.02 -14.36
C THR A 237 10.85 -15.22 -14.92
N PRO A 238 10.24 -16.41 -14.78
CA PRO A 238 8.88 -16.66 -15.26
C PRO A 238 7.84 -15.78 -14.56
N GLU A 239 8.17 -15.29 -13.36
CA GLU A 239 7.34 -14.45 -12.52
C GLU A 239 7.01 -13.11 -13.15
N LEU A 240 7.86 -12.54 -14.02
CA LEU A 240 7.54 -11.32 -14.76
C LEU A 240 6.20 -11.43 -15.51
N SER A 241 5.84 -12.63 -15.98
CA SER A 241 4.57 -12.89 -16.66
C SER A 241 3.37 -12.74 -15.71
N ARG A 242 3.57 -12.97 -14.39
CA ARG A 242 2.59 -12.73 -13.32
C ARG A 242 2.40 -11.24 -13.02
N TYR A 243 3.13 -10.36 -13.70
CA TYR A 243 3.00 -8.91 -13.51
C TYR A 243 1.89 -8.35 -14.40
N ILE A 244 1.17 -9.25 -15.06
CA ILE A 244 0.00 -8.99 -15.84
C ILE A 244 -1.14 -9.89 -15.34
N CYS A 245 -1.26 -9.97 -14.02
CA CYS A 245 -2.36 -10.65 -13.37
C CYS A 245 -3.46 -9.64 -13.03
N GLU A 246 -4.70 -9.97 -13.36
CA GLU A 246 -5.81 -9.62 -12.48
C GLU A 246 -5.41 -10.16 -11.07
N VAL A 247 -5.38 -9.30 -10.04
CA VAL A 247 -5.04 -9.77 -8.68
C VAL A 247 -6.02 -10.90 -8.33
N PRO A 248 -5.58 -12.08 -7.85
CA PRO A 248 -6.55 -13.03 -7.34
C PRO A 248 -7.36 -12.31 -6.25
N PRO A 249 -8.71 -12.39 -6.24
CA PRO A 249 -9.49 -11.89 -5.11
C PRO A 249 -8.84 -12.47 -3.86
N PHE A 250 -8.47 -11.62 -2.90
CA PHE A 250 -7.72 -11.97 -1.67
C PHE A 250 -7.84 -13.46 -1.40
N GLU A 251 -6.77 -14.22 -1.71
CA GLU A 251 -6.85 -15.66 -1.58
C GLU A 251 -7.36 -15.97 -0.18
N ASP A 252 -8.31 -16.90 -0.10
CA ASP A 252 -8.87 -17.39 1.15
C ASP A 252 -7.72 -17.55 2.15
N GLU A 253 -7.83 -16.93 3.33
CA GLU A 253 -6.79 -16.97 4.37
C GLU A 253 -6.29 -18.40 4.59
N GLN A 254 -7.17 -19.38 4.38
CA GLN A 254 -6.90 -20.81 4.41
C GLN A 254 -5.85 -21.30 3.40
N LYS A 255 -5.77 -20.70 2.21
CA LYS A 255 -4.75 -21.04 1.22
C LYS A 255 -3.39 -20.49 1.64
N ILE A 256 -3.35 -19.23 2.09
CA ILE A 256 -2.11 -18.62 2.62
C ILE A 256 -1.57 -19.47 3.77
N LEU A 257 -2.41 -19.82 4.75
CA LEU A 257 -2.01 -20.63 5.90
C LEU A 257 -1.41 -22.00 5.54
N LYS A 258 -1.80 -22.58 4.39
CA LYS A 258 -1.23 -23.86 3.89
C LYS A 258 0.14 -23.69 3.25
N GLU A 259 0.46 -22.49 2.77
CA GLU A 259 1.70 -22.17 2.06
C GLU A 259 2.76 -21.50 2.96
N LEU A 260 2.37 -21.07 4.18
CA LEU A 260 3.30 -20.48 5.14
C LEU A 260 4.41 -21.47 5.52
N LYS A 261 5.65 -20.99 5.52
CA LYS A 261 6.75 -21.70 6.17
C LYS A 261 6.60 -21.55 7.69
N GLU A 262 7.23 -22.44 8.45
CA GLU A 262 7.19 -22.40 9.92
C GLU A 262 7.71 -21.06 10.47
N ASP A 263 8.71 -20.47 9.81
CA ASP A 263 9.27 -19.15 10.18
C ASP A 263 8.34 -17.96 9.87
N ASP A 264 7.32 -18.16 9.03
CA ASP A 264 6.33 -17.14 8.66
C ASP A 264 5.14 -17.09 9.64
N LEU A 265 5.13 -17.97 10.66
CA LEU A 265 4.06 -18.17 11.63
C LEU A 265 4.59 -18.07 13.07
N THR A 266 4.01 -17.16 13.86
CA THR A 266 4.30 -17.03 15.29
C THR A 266 3.08 -17.47 16.11
N CYS A 267 3.20 -18.57 16.84
CA CYS A 267 2.18 -19.07 17.76
C CYS A 267 2.32 -18.45 19.17
N SER A 268 1.20 -18.20 19.85
CA SER A 268 1.25 -17.95 21.30
C SER A 268 1.69 -19.21 22.06
N LEU A 269 2.19 -19.02 23.30
CA LEU A 269 2.69 -20.11 24.14
C LEU A 269 1.66 -21.23 24.37
N ASP A 270 0.39 -20.86 24.53
CA ASP A 270 -0.75 -21.78 24.69
C ASP A 270 -1.26 -22.35 23.35
N GLY A 271 -0.71 -21.89 22.23
CA GLY A 271 -1.13 -22.25 20.88
C GLY A 271 -2.51 -21.75 20.48
N ARG A 272 -3.18 -20.92 21.31
CA ARG A 272 -4.56 -20.46 21.07
C ARG A 272 -4.65 -19.20 20.23
N SER A 273 -3.52 -18.61 19.85
CA SER A 273 -3.46 -17.53 18.90
C SER A 273 -2.23 -17.67 18.01
N TYR A 274 -2.31 -17.09 16.82
CA TYR A 274 -1.19 -17.00 15.91
C TYR A 274 -1.19 -15.67 15.18
N GLN A 275 0.01 -15.23 14.81
CA GLN A 275 0.22 -14.21 13.80
C GLN A 275 1.00 -14.84 12.65
N TRP A 276 0.70 -14.43 11.43
CA TRP A 276 1.49 -14.82 10.27
C TRP A 276 1.93 -13.60 9.49
N LYS A 277 3.02 -13.77 8.76
CA LYS A 277 3.59 -12.77 7.88
C LYS A 277 4.00 -13.46 6.59
N TYR A 278 3.23 -13.23 5.52
CA TYR A 278 3.57 -13.74 4.21
C TYR A 278 4.21 -12.62 3.39
N CYS A 279 5.53 -12.71 3.22
CA CYS A 279 6.29 -11.87 2.31
C CYS A 279 6.46 -12.65 1.01
N ALA A 280 5.86 -12.21 -0.09
CA ALA A 280 6.28 -12.70 -1.40
C ALA A 280 7.76 -12.26 -1.58
N GLN A 281 8.70 -13.21 -1.54
CA GLN A 281 10.14 -12.93 -1.43
C GLN A 281 10.73 -12.11 -2.59
N ASP A 282 9.98 -11.89 -3.68
CA ASP A 282 10.39 -11.16 -4.88
C ASP A 282 9.44 -9.99 -5.24
N SER A 283 8.73 -9.43 -4.25
CA SER A 283 7.59 -8.51 -4.46
C SER A 283 7.93 -7.11 -4.99
N PHE A 284 9.20 -6.72 -5.15
CA PHE A 284 9.51 -5.38 -5.70
C PHE A 284 9.26 -5.25 -7.19
N GLU A 285 9.11 -6.38 -7.87
CA GLU A 285 8.99 -6.35 -9.31
C GLU A 285 7.50 -6.53 -9.74
N VAL A 286 6.61 -7.10 -8.92
CA VAL A 286 5.22 -7.45 -9.32
C VAL A 286 4.31 -6.22 -9.47
N LEU A 287 3.90 -5.89 -10.71
CA LEU A 287 3.00 -4.76 -11.03
C LEU A 287 1.60 -4.84 -10.39
N CYS A 288 1.16 -6.05 -10.02
CA CYS A 288 -0.19 -6.35 -9.56
C CYS A 288 -0.33 -6.40 -8.04
N SER A 289 0.77 -6.41 -7.28
CA SER A 289 0.59 -6.42 -5.82
C SER A 289 0.10 -5.05 -5.35
N TYR A 290 -1.04 -5.04 -4.68
CA TYR A 290 -1.49 -3.88 -3.90
C TYR A 290 -0.69 -3.71 -2.61
N ASN A 291 0.20 -4.66 -2.30
CA ASN A 291 1.12 -4.62 -1.19
C ASN A 291 2.48 -5.20 -1.62
N ASN A 292 3.44 -4.36 -1.98
CA ASN A 292 4.86 -4.72 -1.96
C ASN A 292 5.39 -4.91 -0.51
N GLY A 293 4.49 -4.99 0.46
CA GLY A 293 4.77 -5.35 1.84
C GLY A 293 4.26 -6.75 2.13
N CYS A 294 4.90 -7.41 3.09
CA CYS A 294 4.38 -8.65 3.63
C CYS A 294 2.95 -8.42 4.13
N ILE A 295 2.02 -9.25 3.67
CA ILE A 295 0.69 -9.29 4.28
C ILE A 295 0.81 -9.98 5.63
N THR A 296 0.20 -9.40 6.65
CA THR A 296 0.15 -9.99 7.98
C THR A 296 -1.29 -10.26 8.35
N GLY A 297 -1.49 -11.36 9.09
CA GLY A 297 -2.79 -11.71 9.63
C GLY A 297 -2.62 -12.48 10.93
N GLY A 298 -3.73 -12.95 11.47
CA GLY A 298 -3.72 -13.72 12.70
C GLY A 298 -5.12 -13.97 13.23
N LYS A 299 -5.26 -15.02 14.03
CA LYS A 299 -6.49 -15.35 14.75
C LYS A 299 -6.18 -15.68 16.20
N ALA A 300 -7.19 -15.52 17.05
CA ALA A 300 -7.18 -15.96 18.44
C ALA A 300 -8.48 -16.71 18.74
N LEU A 301 -8.37 -17.80 19.50
CA LEU A 301 -9.50 -18.53 20.05
C LEU A 301 -9.89 -17.91 21.39
N ASN A 302 -11.20 -17.82 21.65
CA ASN A 302 -11.69 -17.44 22.97
C ASN A 302 -11.39 -18.54 23.99
N GLU A 303 -11.43 -18.18 25.28
CA GLU A 303 -11.30 -19.17 26.36
C GLU A 303 -12.40 -20.25 26.24
N GLY A 304 -12.02 -21.52 26.41
CA GLY A 304 -12.90 -22.67 26.22
C GLY A 304 -13.19 -23.07 24.76
N GLN A 305 -12.86 -22.25 23.76
CA GLN A 305 -13.04 -22.61 22.36
C GLN A 305 -12.05 -23.70 21.94
N THR A 306 -12.55 -24.69 21.18
CA THR A 306 -11.73 -25.77 20.59
C THR A 306 -11.09 -25.27 19.30
N ALA A 307 -9.81 -25.57 19.08
CA ALA A 307 -9.15 -25.26 17.82
C ALA A 307 -9.84 -25.99 16.65
N PRO A 308 -10.09 -25.30 15.53
CA PRO A 308 -10.37 -25.93 14.25
C PRO A 308 -9.30 -26.97 13.86
N SER A 309 -9.66 -27.95 13.02
CA SER A 309 -8.74 -29.01 12.59
C SER A 309 -7.56 -28.52 11.76
N ASP A 310 -7.70 -27.35 11.14
CA ASP A 310 -6.72 -26.62 10.33
C ASP A 310 -5.97 -25.54 11.13
N TRP A 311 -6.15 -25.49 12.45
CA TRP A 311 -5.45 -24.53 13.30
C TRP A 311 -3.94 -24.80 13.29
N PRO A 312 -3.10 -23.82 12.92
CA PRO A 312 -1.69 -24.09 12.60
C PRO A 312 -0.82 -24.25 13.85
N CYS A 313 -1.32 -23.85 15.03
CA CYS A 313 -0.59 -23.92 16.29
C CYS A 313 -1.01 -25.12 17.14
N LYS A 314 -0.04 -25.84 17.70
CA LYS A 314 -0.34 -26.90 18.67
C LYS A 314 -0.84 -26.27 19.97
N ILE A 315 -2.12 -26.48 20.30
CA ILE A 315 -2.65 -26.11 21.61
C ILE A 315 -1.96 -26.96 22.67
N ASP A 316 -1.27 -26.28 23.58
CA ASP A 316 -0.63 -26.93 24.72
C ASP A 316 -1.53 -26.76 25.95
N THR A 317 -2.22 -27.83 26.32
CA THR A 317 -3.13 -27.85 27.47
C THR A 317 -2.40 -27.75 28.80
N GLN A 318 -1.07 -27.83 28.84
CA GLN A 318 -0.29 -27.63 30.06
C GLN A 318 0.03 -26.16 30.33
N VAL A 319 -0.37 -25.25 29.43
CA VAL A 319 -0.17 -23.82 29.65
C VAL A 319 -1.28 -23.28 30.56
N THR A 320 -0.90 -22.90 31.77
CA THR A 320 -1.79 -22.15 32.65
C THR A 320 -1.61 -20.68 32.39
N SER A 321 -2.73 -19.95 32.22
CA SER A 321 -2.70 -18.51 31.97
C SER A 321 -3.79 -17.82 32.78
N GLN A 322 -3.46 -16.66 33.34
CA GLN A 322 -4.41 -15.84 34.09
C GLN A 322 -3.95 -14.38 34.18
N ASN A 323 -4.89 -13.46 34.32
CA ASN A 323 -4.58 -12.07 34.61
C ASN A 323 -4.11 -11.95 36.07
N LEU A 324 -3.06 -11.17 36.29
CA LEU A 324 -2.58 -10.83 37.62
C LEU A 324 -3.25 -9.55 38.10
N LYS A 325 -3.47 -9.47 39.42
CA LYS A 325 -3.82 -8.20 40.04
C LYS A 325 -2.62 -7.25 39.87
N THR A 326 -2.81 -6.24 39.03
CA THR A 326 -1.76 -5.30 38.64
C THR A 326 -2.01 -3.97 39.34
N ASP A 327 -1.00 -3.48 40.07
CA ASP A 327 -0.97 -2.11 40.58
C ASP A 327 -0.24 -1.23 39.56
N GLN A 328 -0.95 -0.30 38.94
CA GLN A 328 -0.44 0.66 37.98
C GLN A 328 -0.35 2.03 38.63
N LYS A 329 0.83 2.62 38.67
CA LYS A 329 1.03 3.99 39.16
C LYS A 329 0.54 5.02 38.14
N GLU A 330 0.41 6.26 38.60
CA GLU A 330 0.11 7.39 37.73
C GLU A 330 1.22 7.62 36.69
N CYS A 331 0.89 8.42 35.68
CA CYS A 331 1.82 8.75 34.61
C CYS A 331 3.07 9.43 35.17
N SER A 332 4.24 8.83 34.93
CA SER A 332 5.50 9.27 35.56
C SER A 332 6.44 10.03 34.62
N GLY A 333 6.05 10.22 33.36
CA GLY A 333 6.84 10.93 32.35
C GLY A 333 6.48 10.54 30.91
N SER A 334 7.18 11.17 29.96
CA SER A 334 7.03 10.92 28.53
C SER A 334 8.11 9.95 28.01
N PRO A 335 7.77 9.01 27.11
CA PRO A 335 8.77 8.14 26.45
C PRO A 335 9.70 8.91 25.50
N TYR A 336 9.43 10.19 25.26
CA TYR A 336 10.25 11.07 24.43
C TYR A 336 11.28 11.87 25.26
N GLU A 337 11.36 11.63 26.57
CA GLU A 337 12.40 12.21 27.43
C GLU A 337 13.81 11.67 27.10
N PRO A 338 14.89 12.35 27.54
CA PRO A 338 16.25 11.84 27.40
C PRO A 338 16.40 10.40 27.95
N GLU A 339 17.25 9.59 27.30
CA GLU A 339 17.44 8.15 27.59
C GLU A 339 17.59 7.80 29.07
N GLU A 340 18.28 8.65 29.84
CA GLU A 340 18.50 8.46 31.27
C GLU A 340 17.20 8.40 32.09
N LYS A 341 16.11 9.01 31.60
CA LYS A 341 14.82 9.13 32.30
C LYS A 341 13.76 8.13 31.85
N LYS A 342 13.93 7.54 30.66
CA LYS A 342 12.92 6.67 30.02
C LYS A 342 13.30 5.19 29.94
N LYS A 343 14.41 4.78 30.56
CA LYS A 343 14.88 3.40 30.47
C LYS A 343 13.87 2.42 31.09
N GLU A 344 13.12 1.73 30.23
CA GLU A 344 12.29 0.59 30.59
C GLU A 344 13.13 -0.50 31.27
N ARG A 345 12.63 -1.04 32.38
CA ARG A 345 13.30 -2.13 33.11
C ARG A 345 12.33 -2.99 33.92
N GLY A 346 12.57 -4.30 33.94
CA GLY A 346 11.87 -5.24 34.80
C GLY A 346 12.76 -5.72 35.95
N GLU A 347 12.18 -5.87 37.14
CA GLU A 347 12.79 -6.55 38.27
C GLU A 347 11.89 -7.69 38.75
N PHE A 348 12.52 -8.78 39.18
CA PHE A 348 11.85 -9.93 39.75
C PHE A 348 12.45 -10.25 41.11
N SER A 349 11.60 -10.52 42.10
CA SER A 349 12.04 -11.01 43.40
C SER A 349 11.15 -12.15 43.86
N VAL A 350 11.72 -13.08 44.62
CA VAL A 350 10.99 -14.20 45.20
C VAL A 350 10.42 -13.77 46.55
N ASP A 351 9.11 -13.90 46.71
CA ASP A 351 8.39 -13.66 47.96
C ASP A 351 7.65 -14.94 48.36
N GLY A 352 8.32 -15.76 49.18
CA GLY A 352 7.85 -17.10 49.53
C GLY A 352 7.70 -18.02 48.32
N LYS A 353 6.46 -18.41 48.00
CA LYS A 353 6.13 -19.25 46.83
C LYS A 353 5.74 -18.43 45.60
N GLN A 354 5.82 -17.11 45.66
CA GLN A 354 5.41 -16.25 44.56
C GLN A 354 6.60 -15.48 44.00
N ILE A 355 6.46 -15.00 42.78
CA ILE A 355 7.40 -14.07 42.17
C ILE A 355 6.72 -12.71 42.13
N LYS A 356 7.34 -11.72 42.76
CA LYS A 356 6.96 -10.32 42.66
C LYS A 356 7.62 -9.71 41.43
N ILE A 357 6.82 -9.03 40.62
CA ILE A 357 7.24 -8.36 39.39
C ILE A 357 7.11 -6.85 39.59
N MET A 358 8.17 -6.13 39.25
CA MET A 358 8.15 -4.67 39.10
C MET A 358 8.54 -4.34 37.66
N TYR A 359 7.69 -3.63 36.91
CA TYR A 359 8.01 -3.15 35.57
C TYR A 359 7.99 -1.62 35.58
N TYR A 360 9.18 -1.04 35.59
CA TYR A 360 9.37 0.39 35.69
C TYR A 360 9.39 1.05 34.30
N LYS A 361 8.83 2.26 34.25
CA LYS A 361 8.83 3.12 33.06
C LYS A 361 8.26 2.43 31.81
N SER A 362 7.28 1.54 31.98
CA SER A 362 6.65 0.83 30.87
C SER A 362 5.87 1.80 29.96
N HIS A 363 6.17 1.79 28.66
CA HIS A 363 5.57 2.70 27.68
C HIS A 363 4.21 2.20 27.21
N PHE A 364 3.16 2.97 27.51
CA PHE A 364 1.78 2.78 27.02
C PHE A 364 1.13 4.13 26.72
N ARG A 365 -0.07 4.15 26.13
CA ARG A 365 -0.78 5.41 25.88
C ARG A 365 -1.29 6.03 27.16
N CYS A 366 -1.46 7.35 27.13
CA CYS A 366 -2.07 8.09 28.23
C CYS A 366 -3.44 7.52 28.62
N ALA A 367 -3.73 7.54 29.92
CA ALA A 367 -4.97 7.07 30.53
C ALA A 367 -5.34 5.59 30.25
N GLN A 368 -4.48 4.84 29.57
CA GLN A 368 -4.71 3.43 29.27
C GLN A 368 -4.53 2.60 30.54
N LYS A 369 -5.54 1.78 30.87
CA LYS A 369 -5.42 0.80 31.93
C LYS A 369 -4.65 -0.41 31.41
N VAL A 370 -3.66 -0.84 32.17
CA VAL A 370 -2.74 -1.93 31.83
C VAL A 370 -2.90 -3.05 32.85
N HIS A 371 -2.88 -4.30 32.38
CA HIS A 371 -2.73 -5.47 33.23
C HIS A 371 -1.50 -6.29 32.86
N MET A 372 -1.00 -7.06 33.82
CA MET A 372 -0.03 -8.12 33.59
C MET A 372 -0.73 -9.46 33.49
N LYS A 373 -0.51 -10.18 32.40
CA LYS A 373 -0.97 -11.55 32.21
C LYS A 373 0.17 -12.51 32.51
N TYR A 374 -0.09 -13.49 33.36
CA TYR A 374 0.83 -14.58 33.68
C TYR A 374 0.52 -15.78 32.78
N SER A 375 1.57 -16.40 32.24
CA SER A 375 1.48 -17.69 31.55
C SER A 375 2.64 -18.60 31.96
N LYS A 376 2.39 -19.88 32.20
CA LYS A 376 3.43 -20.86 32.57
C LYS A 376 3.37 -22.09 31.69
N LYS A 377 4.52 -22.51 31.17
CA LYS A 377 4.73 -23.74 30.40
C LYS A 377 5.95 -24.47 30.94
N GLY A 378 5.75 -25.61 31.59
CA GLY A 378 6.82 -26.30 32.32
C GLY A 378 7.44 -25.38 33.37
N ASN A 379 8.75 -25.11 33.25
CA ASN A 379 9.52 -24.21 34.13
C ASN A 379 9.69 -22.79 33.56
N LYS A 380 9.13 -22.48 32.38
CA LYS A 380 9.15 -21.13 31.81
C LYS A 380 7.89 -20.37 32.22
N ILE A 381 8.08 -19.16 32.72
CA ILE A 381 7.04 -18.20 33.10
C ILE A 381 7.18 -16.97 32.22
N THR A 382 6.09 -16.58 31.58
CA THR A 382 6.02 -15.36 30.78
C THR A 382 5.01 -14.42 31.40
N ILE A 383 5.43 -13.18 31.66
CA ILE A 383 4.61 -12.08 32.13
C ILE A 383 4.44 -11.11 30.98
N THR A 384 3.21 -10.85 30.56
CA THR A 384 2.92 -9.91 29.48
C THR A 384 2.18 -8.70 30.03
N ALA A 385 2.82 -7.53 30.03
CA ALA A 385 2.14 -6.26 30.31
C ALA A 385 1.45 -5.78 29.02
N GLN A 386 0.15 -5.56 29.08
CA GLN A 386 -0.65 -5.16 27.92
C GLN A 386 -1.85 -4.31 28.33
N PRO A 387 -2.41 -3.50 27.43
CA PRO A 387 -3.68 -2.83 27.67
C PRO A 387 -4.80 -3.80 28.06
N ILE A 388 -5.71 -3.35 28.92
CA ILE A 388 -6.96 -4.08 29.17
C ILE A 388 -7.84 -4.00 27.91
N ASP A 389 -7.91 -2.81 27.32
CA ASP A 389 -8.56 -2.55 26.06
C ASP A 389 -7.51 -2.53 24.94
N MET A 390 -7.53 -3.57 24.11
CA MET A 390 -6.57 -3.77 23.01
C MET A 390 -6.99 -3.03 21.74
N ASP A 391 -8.23 -2.57 21.67
CA ASP A 391 -8.82 -1.87 20.53
C ASP A 391 -9.51 -0.58 21.02
N PRO A 392 -8.80 0.30 21.77
CA PRO A 392 -9.48 1.40 22.41
C PRO A 392 -10.02 2.39 21.38
N ASP A 393 -11.19 2.97 21.65
CA ASP A 393 -11.65 4.16 20.92
C ASP A 393 -10.54 5.22 20.96
N PRO A 394 -10.41 6.09 19.94
CA PRO A 394 -9.25 6.98 19.76
C PRO A 394 -8.81 7.65 21.06
N VAL A 395 -7.82 7.05 21.71
CA VAL A 395 -7.18 7.64 22.88
C VAL A 395 -6.37 8.80 22.34
N ALA A 396 -6.46 9.96 22.98
CA ALA A 396 -5.66 11.13 22.66
C ALA A 396 -4.21 10.71 22.34
N SER A 397 -3.62 11.30 21.30
CA SER A 397 -2.32 10.98 20.68
C SER A 397 -1.09 11.12 21.60
N CYS A 398 -1.22 10.91 22.90
CA CYS A 398 -0.13 10.99 23.87
C CYS A 398 0.24 9.63 24.47
N ASP A 399 1.53 9.52 24.77
CA ASP A 399 2.17 8.38 25.39
C ASP A 399 2.66 8.71 26.79
N CYS A 400 2.75 7.69 27.62
CA CYS A 400 3.16 7.80 29.01
C CYS A 400 4.02 6.61 29.48
N LEU A 401 4.88 6.88 30.46
CA LEU A 401 5.65 5.87 31.19
C LEU A 401 4.97 5.52 32.53
N TYR A 402 4.58 4.26 32.69
CA TYR A 402 3.93 3.72 33.88
C TYR A 402 4.83 2.78 34.67
N ASP A 403 4.77 2.86 36.00
CA ASP A 403 5.33 1.82 36.86
C ASP A 403 4.23 0.83 37.23
N LEU A 404 4.47 -0.45 36.94
CA LEU A 404 3.54 -1.54 37.15
C LEU A 404 4.12 -2.53 38.15
N SER A 405 3.26 -3.13 38.99
CA SER A 405 3.65 -4.25 39.82
C SER A 405 2.57 -5.32 39.91
N ALA A 406 3.01 -6.57 40.04
CA ALA A 406 2.13 -7.72 40.19
C ALA A 406 2.85 -8.84 40.94
N THR A 407 2.08 -9.85 41.37
CA THR A 407 2.62 -11.06 42.00
C THR A 407 2.02 -12.29 41.32
N THR A 408 2.85 -13.28 41.01
CA THR A 408 2.37 -14.55 40.42
C THR A 408 1.51 -15.35 41.39
N PRO A 409 0.74 -16.34 40.91
CA PRO A 409 0.25 -17.42 41.75
C PRO A 409 1.37 -18.11 42.52
N ALA A 410 1.01 -18.84 43.58
CA ALA A 410 1.96 -19.69 44.29
C ALA A 410 2.49 -20.79 43.35
N LEU A 411 3.82 -20.90 43.28
CA LEU A 411 4.55 -21.86 42.47
C LEU A 411 5.04 -23.02 43.34
N ALA A 412 5.24 -24.18 42.72
CA ALA A 412 5.99 -25.26 43.36
C ALA A 412 7.46 -24.86 43.51
N SER A 413 8.16 -25.44 44.48
CA SER A 413 9.61 -25.22 44.64
C SER A 413 10.37 -25.73 43.41
N GLY A 414 11.28 -24.90 42.88
CA GLY A 414 12.07 -25.24 41.69
C GLY A 414 12.74 -24.01 41.08
N THR A 415 13.47 -24.24 39.99
CA THR A 415 14.08 -23.18 39.17
C THR A 415 13.15 -22.84 38.02
N TYR A 416 12.87 -21.55 37.84
CA TYR A 416 12.03 -21.03 36.76
C TYR A 416 12.80 -20.03 35.91
N GLU A 417 12.60 -20.09 34.61
CA GLU A 417 12.97 -19.01 33.68
C GLU A 417 11.81 -18.03 33.63
N VAL A 418 12.08 -16.74 33.87
CA VAL A 418 11.04 -15.70 33.87
C VAL A 418 11.34 -14.67 32.80
N GLU A 419 10.35 -14.45 31.95
CA GLU A 419 10.41 -13.50 30.84
C GLU A 419 9.32 -12.43 31.02
N LEU A 420 9.68 -11.16 30.86
CA LEU A 420 8.74 -10.04 30.85
C LEU A 420 8.66 -9.48 29.44
N LEU A 421 7.45 -9.49 28.90
CA LEU A 421 7.12 -8.98 27.58
C LEU A 421 6.15 -7.80 27.71
N ARG A 422 6.20 -6.91 26.72
CA ARG A 422 5.23 -5.84 26.55
C ARG A 422 4.49 -6.04 25.24
N ARG A 423 3.18 -5.81 25.26
CA ARG A 423 2.32 -5.87 24.07
C ARG A 423 1.57 -4.55 23.90
N TRP A 424 1.61 -4.01 22.69
CA TRP A 424 0.91 -2.79 22.28
C TRP A 424 -0.56 -3.05 21.92
N ASP A 425 -1.37 -2.00 21.92
CA ASP A 425 -2.72 -2.02 21.31
C ASP A 425 -2.66 -2.20 19.79
N ASN A 426 -3.80 -2.56 19.19
CA ASN A 426 -3.90 -2.92 17.77
C ASN A 426 -4.04 -1.70 16.84
N ILE A 427 -4.04 -0.47 17.35
CA ILE A 427 -4.25 0.75 16.55
C ILE A 427 -3.05 1.05 15.63
N SER A 428 -1.93 0.33 15.79
CA SER A 428 -0.85 0.30 14.78
C SER A 428 -1.27 -0.29 13.42
N LYS A 429 -2.54 -0.74 13.27
CA LYS A 429 -3.15 -1.19 12.00
C LYS A 429 -3.91 -0.10 11.22
N ALA A 430 -4.00 1.14 11.73
CA ALA A 430 -4.66 2.23 11.02
C ALA A 430 -3.78 2.82 9.91
#